data_AF-X1D9H8-F1
#
_entry.id   AF-X1D9H8-F1
#
_cell.length_a   1.000
_cell.length_b   1.000
_cell.length_c   1.000
_cell.angle_alpha   90.00
_cell.angle_beta   90.00
_cell.angle_gamma   90.00
#
_symmetry.space_group_name_H-M   'P 1'
#
loop_
_entity.id
_entity.type
_entity.pdbx_description
1 polymer ?
#
loop_
_entity_poly.entity_id
_entity_poly.type
_entity_poly.pdbx_seq_one_letter_code
_entity_poly.pdbx_strand_id
1 'polypeptide(L)' 'MVLGKGHQLTVDELRSYCKQKLTAYKVPKHVEFRDSLPMSHLGKLLRRELAAEEE' A
#
# COMPACT_ATOMS: atom_id res chain seq x y z
N MET A 1 -3.44 -3.22 0.13
CA MET A 1 -4.06 -3.99 1.21
C MET A 1 -4.38 -3.00 2.32
N VAL A 2 -5.58 -3.06 2.89
CA VAL A 2 -5.95 -2.22 4.05
C VAL A 2 -5.87 -3.12 5.28
N LEU A 3 -5.08 -2.71 6.28
CA LEU A 3 -4.96 -3.43 7.54
C LEU A 3 -6.14 -3.09 8.45
N GLY A 4 -6.75 -4.11 9.05
CA GLY A 4 -7.75 -3.92 10.10
C GLY A 4 -7.09 -3.39 11.37
N LYS A 5 -7.76 -2.48 12.09
CA LYS A 5 -7.26 -1.86 13.32
C LYS A 5 -6.76 -2.95 14.30
N GLY A 6 -5.50 -2.85 14.71
CA GLY A 6 -4.84 -3.79 15.65
C GLY A 6 -3.87 -4.79 15.03
N HIS A 7 -3.77 -4.86 13.70
CA HIS A 7 -2.78 -5.71 13.03
C HIS A 7 -1.53 -4.91 12.68
N GLN A 8 -0.38 -5.34 13.21
CA GLN A 8 0.93 -4.91 12.73
C GLN A 8 1.36 -5.85 11.61
N LEU A 9 1.74 -5.27 10.47
CA LEU A 9 2.28 -6.00 9.34
C LEU A 9 3.65 -5.44 9.03
N THR A 10 4.63 -6.32 8.89
CA THR A 10 5.96 -5.90 8.50
C THR A 10 6.10 -5.83 6.97
N VAL A 11 7.02 -5.01 6.48
CA VAL A 11 7.34 -4.94 5.04
C VAL A 11 7.79 -6.32 4.52
N ASP A 12 8.53 -7.08 5.34
CA ASP A 12 9.04 -8.40 4.96
C ASP A 12 7.90 -9.42 4.78
N GLU A 13 6.94 -9.46 5.73
CA GLU A 13 5.74 -10.29 5.60
C GLU A 13 4.92 -9.93 4.37
N LEU A 14 4.72 -8.62 4.11
CA LEU A 14 3.99 -8.17 2.93
C LEU A 14 4.72 -8.60 1.64
N ARG A 15 6.05 -8.46 1.58
CA ARG A 15 6.84 -8.89 0.42
C ARG A 15 6.82 -10.41 0.25
N SER A 16 6.92 -11.17 1.33
CA SER A 16 6.85 -12.64 1.30
C SER A 16 5.48 -13.11 0.80
N TYR A 17 4.39 -12.50 1.31
CA TYR A 17 3.03 -12.73 0.84
C TYR A 17 2.86 -12.41 -0.66
N CYS A 18 3.37 -11.24 -1.10
CA CYS A 18 3.38 -10.85 -2.50
C CYS A 18 4.19 -11.84 -3.35
N LYS A 19 5.36 -12.31 -2.91
CA LYS A 19 6.18 -13.29 -3.64
C LYS A 19 5.48 -14.65 -3.79
N GLN A 20 4.68 -15.07 -2.82
CA GLN A 20 3.94 -16.33 -2.89
C GLN A 20 2.71 -16.25 -3.83
N LYS A 21 2.09 -15.07 -3.95
CA LYS A 21 0.85 -14.87 -4.71
C LYS A 21 1.05 -14.19 -6.07
N LEU A 22 2.18 -13.52 -6.29
CA LEU A 22 2.49 -12.74 -7.49
C LEU A 22 3.79 -13.22 -8.10
N THR A 23 3.93 -13.04 -9.41
CA THR A 23 5.19 -13.22 -10.13
C THR A 23 6.23 -12.20 -9.65
N ALA A 24 7.51 -12.57 -9.66
CA ALA A 24 8.60 -11.76 -9.08
C ALA A 24 8.62 -10.29 -9.53
N TYR A 25 8.24 -10.01 -10.78
CA TYR A 25 8.19 -8.63 -11.31
C TYR A 25 7.02 -7.79 -10.80
N LYS A 26 5.96 -8.42 -10.26
CA LYS A 26 4.80 -7.73 -9.66
C LYS A 26 4.96 -7.49 -8.17
N VAL A 27 6.06 -7.96 -7.57
CA VAL A 27 6.36 -7.71 -6.17
C VAL A 27 6.77 -6.23 -6.02
N PRO A 28 6.08 -5.44 -5.19
CA PRO A 28 6.40 -4.02 -5.03
C PRO A 28 7.80 -3.85 -4.42
N LYS A 29 8.61 -3.00 -5.06
CA LYS A 29 9.97 -2.67 -4.60
C LYS A 29 9.93 -1.74 -3.38
N HIS A 30 9.05 -0.74 -3.42
CA HIS A 30 8.83 0.22 -2.33
C HIS A 30 7.47 -0.08 -1.67
N VAL A 31 7.47 -0.11 -0.34
CA VAL A 31 6.30 -0.35 0.49
C VAL A 31 6.39 0.65 1.63
N GLU A 32 5.40 1.53 1.73
CA GLU A 32 5.27 2.49 2.81
C GLU A 32 3.96 2.26 3.54
N PHE A 33 4.01 2.27 4.86
CA PHE A 33 2.81 2.24 5.69
C PHE A 33 2.45 3.67 6.05
N ARG A 34 1.27 4.12 5.60
CA ARG A 34 0.69 5.42 5.93
C ARG A 34 -0.60 5.21 6.71
N ASP A 35 -0.88 6.09 7.66
CA ASP A 35 -2.11 6.03 8.48
C ASP A 35 -3.36 6.42 7.67
N SER A 36 -3.19 7.23 6.63
CA SER A 36 -4.27 7.68 5.76
C SER A 36 -3.82 7.78 4.31
N LEU A 37 -4.74 7.43 3.40
CA LEU A 37 -4.58 7.66 1.96
C LEU A 37 -5.44 8.86 1.55
N PRO A 38 -4.98 9.69 0.59
CA PRO A 38 -5.77 10.79 0.06
C PRO A 38 -7.02 10.25 -0.62
N MET A 39 -8.16 10.53 0.00
CA MET A 39 -9.47 10.07 -0.43
C MET A 39 -10.34 11.29 -0.70
N SER A 40 -11.04 11.27 -1.83
CA SER A 40 -12.09 12.24 -2.16
C SER A 40 -13.19 12.22 -1.10
N HIS A 41 -13.95 13.31 -0.97
CA HIS A 41 -15.16 13.35 -0.14
C HIS A 41 -16.17 12.23 -0.43
N LEU A 42 -16.12 11.64 -1.63
CA LEU A 42 -16.93 10.47 -2.01
C LEU A 42 -16.24 9.12 -1.73
N GLY A 43 -15.14 9.10 -0.98
CA GLY A 43 -14.39 7.88 -0.62
C GLY A 43 -13.55 7.29 -1.75
N LYS A 44 -13.32 8.03 -2.84
CA LYS A 44 -12.47 7.57 -3.95
C LYS A 44 -11.01 7.88 -3.67
N LEU A 45 -10.12 6.90 -3.83
CA LEU A 45 -8.67 7.11 -3.76
C LEU A 45 -8.23 8.11 -4.85
N LEU A 46 -7.66 9.23 -4.42
CA LEU A 46 -7.15 10.26 -5.32
C LEU A 46 -5.71 9.96 -5.70
N ARG A 47 -5.53 9.08 -6.70
CA ARG A 47 -4.20 8.69 -7.22
C ARG A 47 -3.35 9.89 -7.66
N ARG A 48 -3.99 10.95 -8.15
CA ARG A 48 -3.29 12.17 -8.61
C ARG A 48 -2.64 12.92 -7.45
N GLU A 49 -3.32 13.01 -6.31
CA GLU A 49 -2.76 13.65 -5.11
C GLU A 49 -1.70 12.77 -4.47
N LEU A 50 -1.93 11.45 -4.43
CA LEU A 50 -0.92 10.51 -3.97
C LEU A 50 0.39 10.62 -4.77
N ALA A 51 0.30 10.78 -6.09
CA ALA A 51 1.47 10.95 -6.96
C ALA A 51 2.15 12.32 -6.80
N ALA A 52 1.39 13.37 -6.42
CA ALA A 52 1.93 14.71 -6.17
C ALA A 52 2.60 14.82 -4.78
N GLU A 53 2.22 13.97 -3.83
CA GLU A 53 2.88 13.86 -2.51
C GLU A 53 4.20 13.07 -2.55
N GLU A 54 4.46 12.30 -3.62
CA GLU A 54 5.69 11.51 -3.78
C GLU A 54 6.83 12.27 -4.50
N GLU A 55 6.64 13.55 -4.84
CA GLU A 55 7.62 14.42 -5.52
C GLU A 55 8.40 15.33 -4.56
#